data_AF-A0A9W6Q666-F1
#
_entry.id   AF-A0A9W6Q666-F1
#
_cell.length_a   1.000
_cell.length_b   1.000
_cell.length_c   1.000
_cell.angle_alpha   90.00
_cell.angle_beta   90.00
_cell.angle_gamma   90.00
#
_symmetry.space_group_name_H-M   'P 1'
#
loop_
_entity.id
_entity.type
_entity.pdbx_description
1 polymer ?
#
loop_
_entity_poly.entity_id
_entity_poly.type
_entity_poly.pdbx_seq_one_letter_code
_entity_poly.pdbx_strand_id
1 'polypeptide(L)'
;MNGERTIAGRTAAEHSGTERSEAQRAAAGRSGTERSEAERSAAGRSEAERSEAERSEALRERYRSTLGAVPPAVEDRLRVALAFGRLPTEEAFTVLRDIVLADSPLGDRVQQLVHFGQLLALGRAEPARIHARGALHAGAGIADLIGVAETALITSGTPSYALGLEIVVELLPDDHDRVA
;
A
#
# COMPACT_ATOMS: atom_id res chain seq x y z
N MET A 1 46.86 -2.96 87.25
CA MET A 1 45.50 -2.40 87.06
C MET A 1 45.65 -1.04 86.45
N ASN A 2 44.96 -0.61 85.39
CA ASN A 2 44.11 -1.21 84.37
C ASN A 2 43.89 -0.05 83.39
N GLY A 3 43.84 -0.27 82.08
CA GLY A 3 43.69 0.82 81.11
C GLY A 3 43.57 0.32 79.67
N GLU A 4 42.67 -0.63 79.45
CA GLU A 4 42.30 -1.13 78.14
C GLU A 4 41.34 -0.18 77.40
N ARG A 5 41.61 -0.07 76.08
CA ARG A 5 40.66 0.09 74.96
C ARG A 5 39.91 1.42 74.84
N THR A 6 39.98 2.03 73.64
CA THR A 6 38.89 1.96 72.65
C THR A 6 39.41 2.42 71.28
N ILE A 7 39.69 1.47 70.38
CA ILE A 7 39.84 1.72 68.93
C ILE A 7 38.58 1.14 68.29
N ALA A 8 37.49 1.91 68.26
CA ALA A 8 36.24 1.51 67.63
C ALA A 8 35.53 2.76 67.12
N GLY A 9 35.95 3.26 65.97
CA GLY A 9 35.34 4.45 65.39
C GLY A 9 35.61 4.74 63.92
N ARG A 10 36.35 3.88 63.19
CA ARG A 10 36.80 4.22 61.82
C ARG A 10 36.22 3.38 60.69
N THR A 11 35.46 2.32 60.95
CA THR A 11 35.02 1.37 59.90
C THR A 11 33.58 1.54 59.41
N ALA A 12 32.77 2.43 60.01
CA ALA A 12 31.36 2.58 59.62
C ALA A 12 31.13 3.64 58.51
N ALA A 13 31.99 4.66 58.41
CA ALA A 13 31.82 5.74 57.43
C ALA A 13 32.27 5.32 56.01
N GLU A 14 33.33 4.51 55.90
CA GLU A 14 33.91 4.09 54.61
C GLU A 14 33.07 3.04 53.87
N HIS A 15 32.25 2.26 54.57
CA HIS A 15 31.31 1.31 53.94
C HIS A 15 30.09 1.99 53.28
N SER A 16 29.65 3.15 53.77
CA SER A 16 28.45 3.83 53.23
C SER A 16 28.67 4.59 51.92
N GLY A 17 29.92 4.99 51.63
CA GLY A 17 30.28 5.75 50.42
C GLY A 17 30.59 4.87 49.21
N THR A 18 31.12 3.67 49.44
CA THR A 18 31.41 2.68 48.41
C THR A 18 30.13 2.05 47.85
N GLU A 19 29.21 1.63 48.72
CA GLU A 19 27.92 1.06 48.30
C GLU A 19 27.06 2.07 47.50
N ARG A 20 27.08 3.36 47.90
CA ARG A 20 26.37 4.43 47.16
C ARG A 20 26.99 4.67 45.77
N SER A 21 28.31 4.63 45.66
CA SER A 21 29.02 4.82 44.38
C SER A 21 28.83 3.64 43.42
N GLU A 22 28.80 2.41 43.92
CA GLU A 22 28.54 1.22 43.12
C GLU A 22 27.09 1.16 42.64
N ALA A 23 26.12 1.47 43.52
CA ALA A 23 24.71 1.55 43.14
C ALA A 23 24.46 2.62 42.07
N GLN A 24 25.12 3.78 42.17
CA GLN A 24 24.98 4.87 41.20
C GLN A 24 25.64 4.54 39.85
N ARG A 25 26.79 3.84 39.84
CA ARG A 25 27.41 3.33 38.59
C ARG A 25 26.56 2.24 37.93
N ALA A 26 25.98 1.33 38.72
CA ALA A 26 25.09 0.28 38.19
C ALA A 26 23.79 0.87 37.62
N ALA A 27 23.22 1.90 38.24
CA ALA A 27 22.04 2.60 37.73
C ALA A 27 22.34 3.40 36.45
N ALA A 28 23.48 4.11 36.39
CA ALA A 28 23.91 4.83 35.19
C ALA A 28 24.15 3.87 34.01
N GLY A 29 24.80 2.72 34.27
CA GLY A 29 25.01 1.66 33.27
C GLY A 29 23.71 1.09 32.71
N ARG A 30 22.72 0.80 33.57
CA ARG A 30 21.38 0.34 33.14
C ARG A 30 20.63 1.37 32.29
N SER A 31 20.66 2.64 32.68
CA SER A 31 20.00 3.71 31.92
C SER A 31 20.62 3.94 30.54
N GLY A 32 21.94 3.75 30.42
CA GLY A 32 22.66 3.86 29.14
C GLY A 32 22.32 2.71 28.20
N THR A 33 22.29 1.47 28.70
CA THR A 33 21.93 0.29 27.90
C THR A 33 20.49 0.34 27.42
N GLU A 34 19.54 0.69 28.29
CA GLU A 34 18.12 0.81 27.94
C GLU A 34 17.89 1.90 26.89
N ARG A 35 18.59 3.04 26.99
CA ARG A 35 18.51 4.11 26.01
C ARG A 35 19.06 3.68 24.65
N SER A 36 20.21 3.01 24.61
CA SER A 36 20.81 2.52 23.36
C SER A 36 20.00 1.38 22.72
N GLU A 37 19.27 0.57 23.50
CA GLU A 37 18.35 -0.44 22.97
C GLU A 37 17.06 0.18 22.41
N ALA A 38 16.51 1.18 23.08
CA ALA A 38 15.35 1.94 22.62
C ALA A 38 15.65 2.70 21.31
N GLU A 39 16.82 3.34 21.22
CA GLU A 39 17.29 4.05 20.02
C GLU A 39 17.48 3.09 18.83
N ARG A 40 18.10 1.91 19.05
CA ARG A 40 18.24 0.87 18.00
C ARG A 40 16.90 0.33 17.54
N SER A 41 15.97 0.11 18.46
CA SER A 41 14.62 -0.36 18.15
C SER A 41 13.80 0.69 17.40
N ALA A 42 13.96 1.99 17.72
CA ALA A 42 13.32 3.08 16.99
C ALA A 42 13.90 3.25 15.58
N ALA A 43 15.22 3.14 15.42
CA ALA A 43 15.88 3.16 14.11
C ALA A 43 15.42 1.99 13.22
N GLY A 44 15.37 0.77 13.76
CA GLY A 44 14.90 -0.41 13.02
C GLY A 44 13.43 -0.31 12.60
N ARG A 45 12.54 0.25 13.45
CA ARG A 45 11.15 0.53 13.06
C ARG A 45 11.06 1.54 11.92
N SER A 46 11.85 2.62 12.01
CA SER A 46 11.86 3.68 10.98
C SER A 46 12.38 3.17 9.62
N GLU A 47 13.29 2.20 9.62
CA GLU A 47 13.76 1.53 8.39
C GLU A 47 12.69 0.61 7.79
N ALA A 48 12.02 -0.19 8.62
CA ALA A 48 10.94 -1.08 8.18
C ALA A 48 9.76 -0.29 7.60
N GLU A 49 9.37 0.82 8.24
CA GLU A 49 8.30 1.71 7.78
C GLU A 49 8.64 2.36 6.43
N ARG A 50 9.89 2.81 6.23
CA ARG A 50 10.35 3.32 4.93
C ARG A 50 10.28 2.27 3.84
N SER A 51 10.71 1.04 4.15
CA SER A 51 10.61 -0.08 3.21
C SER A 51 9.16 -0.42 2.86
N GLU A 52 8.23 -0.34 3.82
CA GLU A 52 6.79 -0.54 3.54
C GLU A 52 6.19 0.55 2.66
N ALA A 53 6.55 1.81 2.91
CA ALA A 53 6.09 2.93 2.10
C ALA A 53 6.54 2.78 0.64
N GLU A 54 7.83 2.51 0.42
CA GLU A 54 8.42 2.26 -0.91
C GLU A 54 7.74 1.10 -1.63
N ARG A 55 7.53 -0.03 -0.93
CA ARG A 55 6.83 -1.19 -1.50
C ARG A 55 5.39 -0.87 -1.88
N SER A 56 4.66 -0.13 -1.04
CA SER A 56 3.28 0.27 -1.36
C SER A 56 3.20 1.22 -2.56
N GLU A 57 4.18 2.10 -2.73
CA GLU A 57 4.24 3.02 -3.86
C GLU A 57 4.54 2.29 -5.17
N ALA A 58 5.41 1.27 -5.13
CA ALA A 58 5.64 0.42 -6.29
C ALA A 58 4.36 -0.30 -6.76
N LEU A 59 3.47 -0.67 -5.83
CA LEU A 59 2.16 -1.23 -6.19
C LEU A 59 1.27 -0.19 -6.87
N ARG A 60 1.21 1.04 -6.33
CA ARG A 60 0.46 2.14 -6.96
C ARG A 60 0.94 2.42 -8.38
N GLU A 61 2.25 2.44 -8.58
CA GLU A 61 2.84 2.73 -9.89
C GLU A 61 2.45 1.70 -10.95
N ARG A 62 2.36 0.42 -10.58
CA ARG A 62 1.83 -0.61 -11.49
C ARG A 62 0.39 -0.33 -11.91
N TYR A 63 -0.47 0.17 -11.02
CA TYR A 63 -1.82 0.58 -11.40
C TYR A 63 -1.82 1.82 -12.31
N ARG A 64 -0.98 2.82 -12.04
CA ARG A 64 -0.86 3.99 -12.93
C ARG A 64 -0.41 3.61 -14.32
N SER A 65 0.57 2.71 -14.44
CA SER A 65 1.05 2.19 -15.72
C SER A 65 -0.06 1.46 -16.51
N THR A 66 -0.84 0.60 -15.85
CA THR A 66 -1.87 -0.20 -16.54
C THR A 66 -3.18 0.53 -16.78
N LEU A 67 -3.57 1.46 -15.90
CA LEU A 67 -4.92 2.08 -15.90
C LEU A 67 -4.89 3.61 -16.05
N GLY A 68 -3.71 4.23 -16.08
CA GLY A 68 -3.53 5.69 -16.08
C GLY A 68 -3.72 6.36 -14.71
N ALA A 69 -4.23 5.63 -13.71
CA ALA A 69 -4.47 6.14 -12.36
C ALA A 69 -4.51 5.01 -11.33
N VAL A 70 -4.44 5.35 -10.03
CA VAL A 70 -4.70 4.41 -8.94
C VAL A 70 -6.19 4.44 -8.58
N PRO A 71 -6.94 3.34 -8.75
CA PRO A 71 -8.35 3.33 -8.36
C PRO A 71 -8.54 3.55 -6.85
N PRO A 72 -9.60 4.24 -6.39
CA PRO A 72 -9.86 4.44 -4.96
C PRO A 72 -9.92 3.14 -4.14
N ALA A 73 -10.53 2.10 -4.70
CA ALA A 73 -10.59 0.78 -4.07
C ALA A 73 -9.21 0.10 -3.93
N VAL A 74 -8.20 0.54 -4.69
CA VAL A 74 -6.81 0.11 -4.53
C VAL A 74 -6.15 0.89 -3.39
N GLU A 75 -6.40 2.19 -3.26
CA GLU A 75 -5.94 2.95 -2.10
C GLU A 75 -6.51 2.41 -0.79
N ASP A 76 -7.79 2.04 -0.80
CA ASP A 76 -8.45 1.50 0.39
C ASP A 76 -7.85 0.18 0.86
N ARG A 77 -7.62 -0.76 -0.06
CA ARG A 77 -6.98 -2.03 0.29
C ARG A 77 -5.53 -1.84 0.73
N LEU A 78 -4.77 -0.92 0.12
CA LEU A 78 -3.38 -0.66 0.53
C LEU A 78 -3.33 -0.05 1.93
N ARG A 79 -4.27 0.85 2.25
CA ARG A 79 -4.41 1.41 3.60
C ARG A 79 -4.67 0.32 4.64
N VAL A 80 -5.59 -0.59 4.35
CA VAL A 80 -5.88 -1.75 5.22
C VAL A 80 -4.65 -2.65 5.30
N ALA A 81 -4.00 -2.96 4.18
CA ALA A 81 -2.85 -3.84 4.14
C ALA A 81 -1.68 -3.29 4.97
N LEU A 82 -1.41 -1.99 4.90
CA LEU A 82 -0.39 -1.33 5.72
C LEU A 82 -0.77 -1.32 7.20
N ALA A 83 -2.01 -0.93 7.53
CA ALA A 83 -2.47 -0.84 8.92
C ALA A 83 -2.41 -2.17 9.69
N PHE A 84 -2.51 -3.30 8.97
CA PHE A 84 -2.57 -4.64 9.58
C PHE A 84 -1.38 -5.54 9.21
N GLY A 85 -0.31 -5.01 8.61
CA GLY A 85 0.87 -5.81 8.23
C GLY A 85 0.56 -6.90 7.20
N ARG A 86 -0.39 -6.64 6.30
CA ARG A 86 -0.88 -7.56 5.25
C ARG A 86 -0.44 -7.16 3.84
N LEU A 87 0.50 -6.23 3.70
CA LEU A 87 1.07 -5.81 2.41
C LEU A 87 1.51 -6.99 1.50
N PRO A 88 2.04 -8.12 2.01
CA PRO A 88 2.38 -9.27 1.16
C PRO A 88 1.22 -9.85 0.35
N THR A 89 -0.03 -9.67 0.80
CA THR A 89 -1.20 -10.11 0.02
C THR A 89 -1.38 -9.25 -1.24
N GLU A 90 -1.16 -7.94 -1.13
CA GLU A 90 -1.25 -7.01 -2.27
C GLU A 90 -0.08 -7.18 -3.24
N GLU A 91 1.12 -7.47 -2.73
CA GLU A 91 2.29 -7.83 -3.54
C GLU A 91 2.02 -9.10 -4.35
N ALA A 92 1.53 -10.17 -3.69
CA ALA A 92 1.19 -11.42 -4.36
C ALA A 92 0.07 -11.23 -5.40
N PHE A 93 -0.96 -10.45 -5.07
CA PHE A 93 -2.04 -10.13 -6.02
C PHE A 93 -1.51 -9.36 -7.24
N THR A 94 -0.56 -8.46 -7.02
CA THR A 94 0.05 -7.67 -8.09
C THR A 94 0.95 -8.52 -8.99
N VAL A 95 1.70 -9.48 -8.42
CA VAL A 95 2.45 -10.47 -9.21
C VAL A 95 1.50 -11.30 -10.08
N LEU A 96 0.38 -11.77 -9.52
CA LEU A 96 -0.61 -12.50 -10.30
C LEU A 96 -1.15 -11.66 -11.46
N ARG A 97 -1.50 -10.38 -11.19
CA ARG A 97 -1.95 -9.45 -12.22
C ARG A 97 -0.91 -9.23 -13.32
N ASP A 98 0.36 -9.13 -12.95
CA ASP A 98 1.46 -8.98 -13.91
C ASP A 98 1.48 -10.16 -14.90
N ILE A 99 1.43 -11.38 -14.37
CA ILE A 99 1.45 -12.61 -15.16
C ILE A 99 0.22 -12.72 -16.07
N VAL A 100 -0.98 -12.47 -15.54
CA VAL A 100 -2.21 -12.75 -16.29
C VAL A 100 -2.70 -11.60 -17.14
N LEU A 101 -2.24 -10.36 -16.88
CA LEU A 101 -2.71 -9.16 -17.56
C LEU A 101 -1.61 -8.46 -18.35
N ALA A 102 -0.46 -8.18 -17.72
CA ALA A 102 0.61 -7.40 -18.36
C ALA A 102 1.45 -8.26 -19.31
N ASP A 103 1.77 -9.50 -18.94
CA ASP A 103 2.45 -10.49 -19.79
C ASP A 103 1.45 -11.32 -20.65
N SER A 104 0.28 -10.74 -20.92
CA SER A 104 -0.76 -11.40 -21.72
C SER A 104 -0.43 -11.31 -23.21
N PRO A 105 -0.60 -12.40 -23.99
CA PRO A 105 -0.44 -12.35 -25.45
C PRO A 105 -1.49 -11.47 -26.15
N LEU A 106 -2.54 -11.05 -25.44
CA LEU A 106 -3.52 -10.10 -25.96
C LEU A 106 -2.97 -8.66 -26.01
N GLY A 107 -1.97 -8.34 -25.18
CA GLY A 107 -1.49 -6.98 -24.96
C GLY A 107 -2.49 -6.08 -24.22
N ASP A 108 -1.99 -4.96 -23.69
CA ASP A 108 -2.73 -4.10 -22.76
C ASP A 108 -4.07 -3.61 -23.32
N ARG A 109 -4.08 -3.10 -24.56
CA ARG A 109 -5.29 -2.56 -25.19
C ARG A 109 -6.41 -3.60 -25.26
N VAL A 110 -6.12 -4.78 -25.79
CA VAL A 110 -7.13 -5.83 -25.96
C VAL A 110 -7.55 -6.38 -24.61
N GLN A 111 -6.61 -6.56 -23.68
CA GLN A 111 -6.91 -7.05 -22.33
C GLN A 111 -7.90 -6.13 -21.60
N GLN A 112 -7.74 -4.81 -21.70
CA GLN A 112 -8.67 -3.85 -21.11
C GLN A 112 -10.06 -3.91 -21.75
N LEU A 113 -10.14 -4.03 -23.08
CA LEU A 113 -11.41 -4.20 -23.80
C LEU A 113 -12.13 -5.50 -23.41
N VAL A 114 -11.39 -6.59 -23.22
CA VAL A 114 -11.93 -7.87 -22.75
C VAL A 114 -12.50 -7.73 -21.34
N HIS A 115 -11.77 -7.14 -20.41
CA HIS A 115 -12.29 -6.90 -19.05
C HIS A 115 -13.51 -5.99 -19.06
N PHE A 116 -13.49 -4.92 -19.85
CA PHE A 116 -14.64 -4.01 -19.99
C PHE A 116 -15.88 -4.81 -20.39
N GLY A 117 -15.81 -5.60 -21.46
CA GLY A 117 -16.93 -6.43 -21.92
C GLY A 117 -17.40 -7.46 -20.88
N GLN A 118 -16.47 -8.15 -20.20
CA GLN A 118 -16.81 -9.09 -19.13
C GLN A 118 -17.56 -8.40 -17.98
N LEU A 119 -17.14 -7.20 -17.60
CA LEU A 119 -17.75 -6.45 -16.51
C LEU A 119 -19.11 -5.87 -16.89
N LEU A 120 -19.32 -5.51 -18.16
CA LEU A 120 -20.65 -5.21 -18.69
C LEU A 120 -21.60 -6.40 -18.58
N ALA A 121 -21.14 -7.59 -19.01
CA ALA A 121 -21.92 -8.82 -18.93
C ALA A 121 -22.26 -9.21 -17.47
N LEU A 122 -21.39 -8.88 -16.52
CA LEU A 122 -21.60 -9.10 -15.08
C LEU A 122 -22.37 -7.96 -14.38
N GLY A 123 -22.75 -6.90 -15.09
CA GLY A 123 -23.42 -5.73 -14.53
C GLY A 123 -22.59 -4.97 -13.49
N ARG A 124 -21.25 -4.99 -13.62
CA ARG A 124 -20.30 -4.37 -12.69
C ARG A 124 -19.88 -2.99 -13.18
N ALA A 125 -20.77 -2.01 -13.00
CA ALA A 125 -20.61 -0.65 -13.52
C ALA A 125 -19.27 0.01 -13.14
N GLU A 126 -18.93 0.07 -11.85
CA GLU A 126 -17.75 0.81 -11.40
C GLU A 126 -16.43 0.19 -11.89
N PRO A 127 -16.20 -1.12 -11.78
CA PRO A 127 -15.07 -1.76 -12.45
C PRO A 127 -15.07 -1.56 -13.97
N ALA A 128 -16.24 -1.62 -14.63
CA ALA A 128 -16.32 -1.41 -16.08
C ALA A 128 -15.83 -0.01 -16.47
N ARG A 129 -16.18 1.05 -15.72
CA ARG A 129 -15.67 2.41 -15.92
C ARG A 129 -14.14 2.48 -15.82
N ILE A 130 -13.56 1.80 -14.84
CA ILE A 130 -12.10 1.74 -14.66
C ILE A 130 -11.44 1.12 -15.89
N HIS A 131 -11.98 0.00 -16.39
CA HIS A 131 -11.42 -0.70 -17.54
C HIS A 131 -11.68 0.02 -18.88
N ALA A 132 -12.78 0.77 -19.00
CA ALA A 132 -13.00 1.65 -20.15
C ALA A 132 -11.93 2.75 -20.22
N ARG A 133 -11.65 3.44 -19.10
CA ARG A 133 -10.56 4.43 -19.02
C ARG A 133 -9.19 3.79 -19.22
N GLY A 134 -8.96 2.60 -18.66
CA GLY A 134 -7.74 1.83 -18.87
C GLY A 134 -7.53 1.47 -20.34
N ALA A 135 -8.60 1.12 -21.07
CA ALA A 135 -8.53 0.87 -22.51
C ALA A 135 -8.13 2.13 -23.28
N LEU A 136 -8.71 3.29 -22.97
CA LEU A 136 -8.33 4.56 -23.58
C LEU A 136 -6.87 4.91 -23.29
N HIS A 137 -6.42 4.70 -22.04
CA HIS A 137 -5.01 4.88 -21.66
C HIS A 137 -4.07 3.97 -22.48
N ALA A 138 -4.49 2.74 -22.75
CA ALA A 138 -3.78 1.78 -23.60
C ALA A 138 -3.95 2.04 -25.12
N GLY A 139 -4.54 3.17 -25.52
CA GLY A 139 -4.67 3.60 -26.92
C GLY A 139 -5.91 3.06 -27.65
N ALA A 140 -6.90 2.51 -26.95
CA ALA A 140 -8.22 2.26 -27.54
C ALA A 140 -8.95 3.58 -27.84
N GLY A 141 -9.83 3.56 -28.83
CA GLY A 141 -10.75 4.66 -29.12
C GLY A 141 -12.15 4.41 -28.56
N ILE A 142 -12.98 5.46 -28.55
CA ILE A 142 -14.41 5.36 -28.19
C ILE A 142 -15.14 4.31 -29.05
N ALA A 143 -14.79 4.21 -30.34
CA ALA A 143 -15.36 3.21 -31.24
C ALA A 143 -15.10 1.75 -30.78
N ASP A 144 -13.94 1.48 -30.17
CA ASP A 144 -13.64 0.15 -29.63
C ASP A 144 -14.59 -0.19 -28.47
N LEU A 145 -14.85 0.78 -27.58
CA LEU A 145 -15.76 0.61 -26.44
C LEU A 145 -17.21 0.37 -26.91
N ILE A 146 -17.66 1.10 -27.93
CA ILE A 146 -18.97 0.90 -28.56
C ILE A 146 -19.07 -0.53 -29.12
N GLY A 147 -18.06 -0.98 -29.87
CA GLY A 147 -18.04 -2.33 -30.44
C GLY A 147 -18.09 -3.42 -29.36
N VAL A 148 -17.43 -3.23 -28.23
CA VAL A 148 -17.52 -4.14 -27.08
C VAL A 148 -18.94 -4.15 -26.49
N ALA A 149 -19.56 -2.99 -26.30
CA ALA A 149 -20.93 -2.88 -25.78
C ALA A 149 -21.95 -3.54 -26.73
N GLU A 150 -21.84 -3.32 -28.04
CA GLU A 150 -22.67 -3.95 -29.07
C GLU A 150 -22.49 -5.47 -29.08
N THR A 151 -21.27 -5.95 -28.88
CA THR A 151 -21.01 -7.39 -28.75
C THR A 151 -21.66 -7.95 -27.48
N ALA A 152 -21.60 -7.21 -26.36
CA ALA A 152 -22.25 -7.59 -25.11
C ALA A 152 -23.78 -7.64 -25.20
N LEU A 153 -24.41 -6.85 -26.09
CA LEU A 153 -25.84 -6.95 -26.39
C LEU A 153 -26.24 -8.37 -26.80
N ILE A 154 -25.39 -9.03 -27.60
CA ILE A 154 -25.68 -10.38 -28.13
C ILE A 154 -25.58 -11.44 -27.05
N THR A 155 -24.61 -11.33 -26.14
CA THR A 155 -24.31 -12.37 -25.15
C THR A 155 -24.98 -12.15 -23.80
N SER A 156 -25.33 -10.91 -23.47
CA SER A 156 -25.84 -10.51 -22.14
C SER A 156 -27.06 -9.56 -22.18
N GLY A 157 -27.54 -9.21 -23.38
CA GLY A 157 -28.78 -8.48 -23.59
C GLY A 157 -28.70 -6.97 -23.39
N THR A 158 -29.86 -6.32 -23.51
CA THR A 158 -29.99 -4.87 -23.48
C THR A 158 -29.41 -4.20 -22.23
N PRO A 159 -29.51 -4.76 -21.00
CA PRO A 159 -28.94 -4.12 -19.82
C PRO A 159 -27.42 -3.89 -19.91
N SER A 160 -26.67 -4.86 -20.43
CA SER A 160 -25.21 -4.75 -20.58
C SER A 160 -24.82 -3.76 -21.68
N TYR A 161 -25.58 -3.72 -22.77
CA TYR A 161 -25.42 -2.71 -23.82
C TYR A 161 -25.68 -1.30 -23.28
N ALA A 162 -26.80 -1.10 -22.57
CA ALA A 162 -27.17 0.18 -21.99
C ALA A 162 -26.11 0.68 -21.01
N LEU A 163 -25.59 -0.20 -20.14
CA LEU A 163 -24.48 0.13 -19.24
C LEU A 163 -23.21 0.52 -20.02
N GLY A 164 -22.91 -0.19 -21.11
CA GLY A 164 -21.78 0.16 -21.97
C GLY A 164 -21.92 1.56 -22.58
N LEU A 165 -23.11 1.90 -23.07
CA LEU A 165 -23.38 3.23 -23.62
C LEU A 165 -23.39 4.34 -22.56
N GLU A 166 -23.90 4.08 -21.36
CA GLU A 166 -23.83 5.02 -20.23
C GLU A 166 -22.37 5.42 -19.96
N ILE A 167 -21.48 4.42 -19.87
CA ILE A 167 -20.05 4.64 -19.65
C ILE A 167 -19.41 5.38 -20.83
N VAL A 168 -19.79 5.07 -22.07
CA VAL A 168 -19.28 5.78 -23.25
C VAL A 168 -19.69 7.25 -23.24
N VAL A 169 -20.94 7.56 -22.88
CA VAL A 169 -21.43 8.94 -22.79
C VAL A 169 -20.64 9.75 -21.77
N GLU A 170 -20.29 9.17 -20.62
CA GLU A 170 -19.43 9.81 -19.60
C GLU A 170 -18.03 10.16 -20.11
N LEU A 171 -17.56 9.49 -21.17
CA LEU A 171 -16.21 9.65 -21.73
C LEU A 171 -16.16 10.54 -22.97
N LEU A 172 -17.32 10.94 -23.50
CA LEU A 172 -17.37 11.89 -24.61
C LEU A 172 -16.94 13.28 -24.11
N PRO A 173 -16.17 14.03 -24.91
CA PRO A 173 -15.88 15.43 -24.58
C PRO A 173 -17.18 16.23 -24.56
N ASP A 174 -17.29 17.18 -23.64
CA ASP A 174 -18.40 18.12 -23.62
C ASP A 174 -18.44 18.91 -24.95
N ASP A 175 -19.62 19.11 -25.52
CA ASP A 175 -19.81 19.82 -26.80
C ASP A 175 -19.25 21.26 -26.79
N HIS A 176 -18.90 21.81 -25.62
CA HIS A 176 -18.25 23.11 -25.48
C HIS A 176 -16.79 23.16 -25.96
N ASP A 177 -16.09 22.02 -26.06
CA ASP A 177 -14.68 21.97 -26.48
C ASP A 177 -14.50 21.81 -28.00
N ARG A 178 -15.60 21.72 -28.77
CA ARG A 178 -15.58 21.54 -30.23
C ARG A 178 -15.70 22.84 -31.04
N VAL A 179 -15.80 24.00 -30.38
CA VAL A 179 -16.01 25.32 -31.02
C VAL A 179 -14.87 26.31 -30.74
N ALA A 180 -13.70 25.84 -30.28
CA ALA A 180 -12.49 26.67 -30.10
C ALA A 180 -11.43 26.35 -31.16
#